data_AF-A0A7V9QQ65-F1
#
_entry.id   AF-A0A7V9QQ65-F1
#
_cell.length_a   1.000
_cell.length_b   1.000
_cell.length_c   1.000
_cell.angle_alpha   90.00
_cell.angle_beta   90.00
_cell.angle_gamma   90.00
#
_symmetry.space_group_name_H-M   'P 1'
#
loop_
_entity.id
_entity.type
_entity.pdbx_description
1 polymer ?
#
loop_
_entity_poly.entity_id
_entity_poly.type
_entity_poly.pdbx_seq_one_letter_code
_entity_poly.pdbx_strand_id
1 'polypeptide(L)'
;MERLRKLRGLRREDVAAQMREPVSASTIRNIEHDERYNVSLDQLRQIAEVLGASLDVRVEAADLAVVPVCEGEAGIDGRRVTDNEYFIRLIRGRYHECPLTNSQIGRRMWSFAKPRGAELVKGRKQIRRNHAGDVHPTIGMPTTVARYSIRESDFVLLENFADRLGRAFKDSRGRVLVPLH
;
A
#
# COMPACT_ATOMS: atom_id res chain seq x y z
N MET A 1 -6.61 -1.22 27.07
CA MET A 1 -6.36 0.23 27.28
C MET A 1 -6.96 0.72 28.59
N GLU A 2 -8.28 0.58 28.82
CA GLU A 2 -8.99 1.08 30.01
C GLU A 2 -8.32 0.72 31.35
N ARG A 3 -7.90 -0.54 31.51
CA ARG A 3 -7.22 -1.01 32.73
C ARG A 3 -5.91 -0.25 33.01
N LEU A 4 -5.09 0.00 31.98
CA LEU A 4 -3.83 0.74 32.12
C LEU A 4 -4.08 2.19 32.53
N ARG A 5 -5.08 2.84 31.92
CA ARG A 5 -5.48 4.19 32.30
C ARG A 5 -5.91 4.27 33.77
N LYS A 6 -6.76 3.34 34.21
CA LYS A 6 -7.22 3.26 35.62
C LYS A 6 -6.06 3.02 36.59
N LEU A 7 -5.09 2.16 36.24
CA LEU A 7 -3.90 1.92 37.04
C LEU A 7 -3.00 3.15 37.16
N ARG A 8 -2.97 4.01 36.14
CA ARG A 8 -2.29 5.32 36.18
C ARG A 8 -3.09 6.41 36.89
N GLY A 9 -4.31 6.11 37.36
CA GLY A 9 -5.18 7.09 38.02
C GLY A 9 -5.71 8.19 37.09
N LEU A 10 -5.55 8.03 35.77
CA LEU A 10 -5.93 9.06 34.80
C LEU A 10 -7.40 8.94 34.44
N ARG A 11 -8.08 10.07 34.32
CA ARG A 11 -9.40 10.13 33.70
C ARG A 11 -9.27 10.14 32.18
N ARG A 12 -10.39 9.95 31.47
CA ARG A 12 -10.39 9.98 30.00
C ARG A 12 -10.06 11.37 29.48
N GLU A 13 -10.53 12.39 30.19
CA GLU A 13 -10.28 13.80 29.93
C GLU A 13 -8.78 14.12 30.04
N ASP A 14 -8.09 13.56 31.05
CA ASP A 14 -6.66 13.76 31.25
C ASP A 14 -5.85 13.17 30.10
N VAL A 15 -6.19 11.94 29.68
CA VAL A 15 -5.54 11.31 28.53
C VAL A 15 -5.76 12.11 27.26
N ALA A 16 -7.01 12.52 27.01
CA ALA A 16 -7.38 13.24 25.80
C ALA A 16 -6.71 14.61 25.68
N ALA A 17 -6.51 15.31 26.80
CA ALA A 17 -5.89 16.63 26.86
C ALA A 17 -4.36 16.59 26.77
N GLN A 18 -3.72 15.51 27.21
CA GLN A 18 -2.27 15.36 27.23
C GLN A 18 -1.69 14.80 25.92
N MET A 19 -2.55 14.38 24.98
CA MET A 19 -2.13 14.04 23.62
C MET A 19 -1.58 15.27 22.88
N ARG A 20 -0.64 15.08 21.95
CA ARG A 20 -0.06 16.16 21.15
C ARG A 20 -1.11 16.86 20.30
N GLU A 21 -2.05 16.09 19.78
CA GLU A 21 -3.29 16.59 19.17
C GLU A 21 -4.45 16.21 20.11
N PRO A 22 -4.95 17.15 20.94
CA PRO A 22 -6.00 16.85 21.89
C PRO A 22 -7.27 16.35 21.21
N VAL A 23 -7.87 15.32 21.79
CA VAL A 23 -9.12 14.73 21.31
C VAL A 23 -10.24 14.89 22.34
N SER A 24 -11.46 14.48 21.98
CA SER A 24 -12.56 14.46 22.95
C SER A 24 -12.43 13.26 23.92
N ALA A 25 -12.91 13.40 25.15
CA ALA A 25 -13.00 12.27 26.08
C ALA A 25 -13.89 11.12 25.54
N SER A 26 -14.85 11.45 24.67
CA SER A 26 -15.67 10.48 23.93
C SER A 26 -14.85 9.66 22.94
N THR A 27 -13.83 10.25 22.31
CA THR A 27 -12.88 9.53 21.44
C THR A 27 -12.12 8.49 22.23
N ILE A 28 -11.60 8.84 23.41
CA ILE A 28 -10.91 7.89 24.30
C ILE A 28 -11.87 6.79 24.76
N ARG A 29 -13.12 7.12 25.10
CA ARG A 29 -14.15 6.13 25.43
C ARG A 29 -14.41 5.17 24.27
N ASN A 30 -14.52 5.66 23.04
CA ASN A 30 -14.76 4.82 21.88
C ASN A 30 -13.58 3.87 21.62
N ILE A 31 -12.34 4.35 21.73
CA ILE A 31 -11.13 3.53 21.63
C ILE A 31 -11.09 2.45 22.73
N GLU A 32 -11.61 2.73 23.94
CA GLU A 32 -11.65 1.77 25.04
C GLU A 32 -12.71 0.68 24.89
N HIS A 33 -13.85 0.99 24.27
CA HIS A 33 -15.04 0.14 24.28
C HIS A 33 -15.39 -0.49 22.93
N ASP A 34 -14.95 0.09 21.83
CA ASP A 34 -15.22 -0.41 20.48
C ASP A 34 -13.92 -0.92 19.84
N GLU A 35 -13.80 -2.25 19.77
CA GLU A 35 -12.66 -2.93 19.17
C GLU A 35 -12.50 -2.66 17.66
N ARG A 36 -13.57 -2.18 17.00
CA ARG A 36 -13.57 -1.83 15.58
C ARG A 36 -13.43 -0.34 15.34
N TYR A 37 -13.26 0.46 16.39
CA TYR A 37 -13.08 1.89 16.26
C TYR A 37 -11.83 2.18 15.42
N ASN A 38 -11.99 2.95 14.35
CA ASN A 38 -10.87 3.30 13.49
C ASN A 38 -9.96 4.29 14.23
N VAL A 39 -8.80 3.80 14.66
CA VAL A 39 -7.78 4.56 15.37
C VAL A 39 -6.47 4.50 14.60
N SER A 40 -5.82 5.64 14.43
CA SER A 40 -4.53 5.66 13.74
C SER A 40 -3.43 5.09 14.64
N LEU A 41 -2.38 4.51 14.03
CA LEU A 41 -1.20 4.06 14.77
C LEU A 41 -0.52 5.21 15.53
N ASP A 42 -0.55 6.42 14.98
CA ASP A 42 -0.01 7.60 15.64
C ASP A 42 -0.82 7.96 16.90
N GLN A 43 -2.16 7.89 16.84
CA GLN A 43 -3.02 8.09 18.01
C GLN A 43 -2.76 7.05 19.10
N LEU A 44 -2.61 5.78 18.73
CA LEU A 44 -2.26 4.72 19.69
C LEU A 44 -0.88 4.96 20.33
N ARG A 45 0.08 5.47 19.56
CA ARG A 45 1.42 5.82 20.06
C ARG A 45 1.37 6.99 21.04
N GLN A 46 0.62 8.04 20.72
CA GLN A 46 0.42 9.18 21.63
C GLN A 46 -0.28 8.76 22.93
N ILE A 47 -1.30 7.90 22.84
CA ILE A 47 -1.98 7.36 24.02
C ILE A 47 -1.00 6.53 24.87
N ALA A 48 -0.18 5.68 24.25
CA ALA A 48 0.82 4.90 24.96
C ALA A 48 1.84 5.80 25.69
N GLU A 49 2.30 6.87 25.04
CA GLU A 49 3.20 7.87 25.62
C GLU A 49 2.58 8.53 26.87
N VAL A 50 1.34 9.01 26.78
CA VAL A 50 0.61 9.62 27.91
C VAL A 50 0.41 8.62 29.06
N LEU A 51 0.17 7.35 28.75
CA LEU A 51 0.01 6.30 29.77
C LEU A 51 1.35 5.79 30.33
N GLY A 52 2.48 6.30 29.84
CA GLY A 52 3.82 5.83 30.19
C GLY A 52 4.00 4.34 29.86
N ALA A 53 3.51 3.93 28.68
CA ALA A 53 3.55 2.57 28.16
C ALA A 53 4.33 2.52 26.84
N SER A 54 4.96 1.37 26.55
CA SER A 54 5.55 1.10 25.24
C SER A 54 4.53 0.44 24.31
N LEU A 55 4.45 0.92 23.08
CA LEU A 55 3.65 0.31 22.02
C LEU A 55 4.55 -0.58 21.16
N ASP A 56 4.40 -1.90 21.28
CA ASP A 56 5.01 -2.87 20.38
C ASP A 56 3.98 -3.26 19.31
N VAL A 57 4.25 -2.89 18.05
CA VAL A 57 3.39 -3.24 16.92
C VAL A 57 4.06 -4.36 16.16
N ARG A 58 3.49 -5.56 16.28
CA ARG A 58 3.92 -6.72 15.52
C ARG A 58 2.97 -6.94 14.36
N VAL A 59 3.52 -6.99 13.16
CA VAL A 59 2.78 -7.42 11.98
C VAL A 59 2.93 -8.93 11.90
N GLU A 60 1.99 -9.63 12.52
CA GLU A 60 1.83 -11.07 12.33
C GLU A 60 0.95 -11.25 11.11
N ALA A 61 1.56 -11.61 9.99
CA ALA A 61 0.75 -12.08 8.88
C ALA A 61 0.32 -13.51 9.24
N ALA A 62 -0.94 -13.64 9.67
CA ALA A 62 -1.57 -14.93 9.97
C ALA A 62 -1.64 -15.85 8.74
N ASP A 63 -1.37 -15.31 7.54
CA ASP A 63 -1.19 -16.04 6.29
C ASP A 63 0.30 -16.26 5.93
N LEU A 64 1.25 -15.99 6.83
CA LEU A 64 2.65 -16.42 6.76
C LEU A 64 2.85 -17.76 7.50
N ALA A 65 1.98 -18.74 7.24
CA ALA A 65 2.49 -20.09 7.12
C ALA A 65 3.40 -20.10 5.88
N VAL A 66 4.66 -19.66 6.05
CA VAL A 66 5.70 -19.64 5.03
C VAL A 66 5.22 -18.99 3.72
N VAL A 67 5.15 -17.66 3.65
CA VAL A 67 5.43 -17.01 2.36
C VAL A 67 6.93 -16.76 2.36
N PRO A 68 7.72 -17.54 1.61
CA PRO A 68 9.13 -17.28 1.48
C PRO A 68 9.31 -15.86 0.91
N VAL A 69 10.43 -15.24 1.25
CA VAL A 69 10.91 -13.98 0.70
C VAL A 69 10.96 -14.08 -0.82
N CYS A 70 9.86 -13.81 -1.53
CA CYS A 70 9.82 -13.83 -3.00
C CYS A 70 10.70 -14.93 -3.65
N GLU A 71 10.82 -16.11 -3.04
CA GLU A 71 10.98 -17.30 -3.86
C GLU A 71 9.64 -17.37 -4.53
N GLY A 72 9.66 -17.29 -5.86
CA GLY A 72 8.42 -17.31 -6.60
C GLY A 72 7.51 -18.39 -6.02
N GLU A 73 6.22 -18.20 -6.23
CA GLU A 73 5.60 -19.25 -7.01
C GLU A 73 6.48 -19.44 -8.26
N ALA A 74 7.62 -20.11 -8.15
CA ALA A 74 8.07 -21.06 -9.12
C ALA A 74 6.91 -22.07 -9.07
N GLY A 75 5.81 -21.68 -9.74
CA GLY A 75 4.84 -22.64 -10.17
C GLY A 75 5.64 -23.76 -10.76
N ILE A 76 5.20 -24.97 -10.51
CA ILE A 76 5.87 -26.21 -10.86
C ILE A 76 6.21 -26.28 -12.39
N ASP A 77 5.81 -25.26 -13.17
CA ASP A 77 6.07 -24.92 -14.58
C ASP A 77 7.01 -23.71 -14.88
N GLY A 78 7.76 -23.15 -13.92
CA GLY A 78 8.69 -22.02 -14.18
C GLY A 78 8.00 -20.68 -14.47
N ARG A 79 6.78 -20.51 -13.95
CA ARG A 79 5.96 -19.30 -14.10
C ARG A 79 5.57 -18.71 -12.75
N ARG A 80 5.68 -17.39 -12.63
CA ARG A 80 5.39 -16.56 -11.47
C ARG A 80 4.20 -15.66 -11.70
N VAL A 81 3.33 -15.59 -10.69
CA VAL A 81 2.22 -14.65 -10.67
C VAL A 81 2.70 -13.31 -10.13
N THR A 82 2.43 -12.24 -10.87
CA THR A 82 2.70 -10.86 -10.46
C THR A 82 1.50 -9.96 -10.72
N ASP A 83 1.51 -8.77 -10.13
CA ASP A 83 0.48 -7.76 -10.35
C ASP A 83 1.08 -6.41 -10.74
N ASN A 84 0.25 -5.56 -11.35
CA ASN A 84 0.68 -4.20 -11.67
C ASN A 84 1.04 -3.38 -10.42
N GLU A 85 0.47 -3.72 -9.27
CA GLU A 85 0.70 -3.00 -8.02
C GLU A 85 2.14 -3.17 -7.53
N TYR A 86 2.73 -4.34 -7.71
CA TYR A 86 4.13 -4.63 -7.46
C TYR A 86 5.03 -3.62 -8.20
N PHE A 87 4.86 -3.50 -9.52
CA PHE A 87 5.68 -2.60 -10.33
C PHE A 87 5.40 -1.12 -10.06
N ILE A 88 4.15 -0.75 -9.79
CA ILE A 88 3.79 0.62 -9.39
C ILE A 88 4.49 0.98 -8.07
N ARG A 89 4.43 0.11 -7.06
CA ARG A 89 5.12 0.33 -5.78
C ARG A 89 6.63 0.39 -5.96
N LEU A 90 7.20 -0.50 -6.77
CA LEU A 90 8.63 -0.48 -7.09
C LEU A 90 9.07 0.87 -7.69
N ILE A 91 8.33 1.37 -8.68
CA ILE A 91 8.62 2.66 -9.33
C ILE A 91 8.42 3.81 -8.33
N ARG A 92 7.32 3.84 -7.59
CA ARG A 92 7.02 4.93 -6.64
C ARG A 92 7.97 4.97 -5.45
N GLY A 93 8.52 3.84 -5.04
CA GLY A 93 9.52 3.76 -3.98
C GLY A 93 10.91 4.24 -4.42
N ARG A 94 11.25 4.12 -5.71
CA ARG A 94 12.58 4.48 -6.24
C ARG A 94 12.63 5.81 -7.01
N TYR A 95 11.52 6.19 -7.65
CA TYR A 95 11.42 7.32 -8.58
C TYR A 95 10.19 8.19 -8.23
N HIS A 96 10.31 8.99 -7.17
CA HIS A 96 9.21 9.83 -6.68
C HIS A 96 8.74 10.87 -7.71
N GLU A 97 9.65 11.34 -8.57
CA GLU A 97 9.35 12.34 -9.61
C GLU A 97 8.80 11.73 -10.91
N CYS A 98 8.61 10.41 -10.97
CA CYS A 98 8.16 9.74 -12.19
C CYS A 98 6.81 10.33 -12.67
N PRO A 99 6.77 10.97 -13.87
CA PRO A 99 5.62 11.71 -14.35
C PRO A 99 4.49 10.82 -14.91
N LEU A 100 4.72 9.51 -15.03
CA LEU A 100 3.71 8.56 -15.50
C LEU A 100 2.64 8.36 -14.44
N THR A 101 1.37 8.26 -14.82
CA THR A 101 0.29 7.86 -13.89
C THR A 101 0.29 6.35 -13.66
N ASN A 102 -0.32 5.88 -12.57
CA ASN A 102 -0.39 4.44 -12.26
C ASN A 102 -1.07 3.66 -13.40
N SER A 103 -2.09 4.25 -14.03
CA SER A 103 -2.75 3.68 -15.22
C SER A 103 -1.83 3.60 -16.43
N GLN A 104 -0.95 4.59 -16.64
CA GLN A 104 0.05 4.56 -17.72
C GLN A 104 1.12 3.49 -17.45
N ILE A 105 1.60 3.38 -16.21
CA ILE A 105 2.56 2.35 -15.78
C ILE A 105 1.94 0.97 -16.04
N GLY A 106 0.77 0.69 -15.48
CA GLY A 106 0.11 -0.62 -15.64
C GLY A 106 -0.17 -0.99 -17.10
N ARG A 107 -0.54 -0.01 -17.94
CA ARG A 107 -0.72 -0.23 -19.39
C ARG A 107 0.60 -0.59 -20.07
N ARG A 108 1.67 0.13 -19.78
CA ARG A 108 3.00 -0.10 -20.39
C ARG A 108 3.60 -1.43 -19.94
N MET A 109 3.49 -1.76 -18.64
CA MET A 109 3.91 -3.06 -18.10
C MET A 109 3.18 -4.21 -18.79
N TRP A 110 1.85 -4.13 -18.90
CA TRP A 110 1.07 -5.15 -19.60
C TRP A 110 1.45 -5.28 -21.08
N SER A 111 1.60 -4.15 -21.78
CA SER A 111 2.04 -4.16 -23.19
C SER A 111 3.43 -4.76 -23.38
N PHE A 112 4.32 -4.65 -22.39
CA PHE A 112 5.64 -5.25 -22.41
C PHE A 112 5.61 -6.76 -22.09
N ALA A 113 4.74 -7.15 -21.15
CA ALA A 113 4.62 -8.53 -20.67
C ALA A 113 3.84 -9.44 -21.64
N LYS A 114 2.72 -8.95 -22.22
CA LYS A 114 1.85 -9.73 -23.12
C LYS A 114 2.58 -10.46 -24.26
N PRO A 115 3.45 -9.81 -25.08
CA PRO A 115 4.15 -10.52 -26.16
C PRO A 115 5.17 -11.55 -25.67
N ARG A 116 5.54 -11.54 -24.38
CA ARG A 116 6.45 -12.49 -23.74
C ARG A 116 5.72 -13.68 -23.11
N GLY A 117 4.45 -13.88 -23.45
CA GLY A 117 3.65 -15.01 -22.95
C GLY A 117 3.02 -14.75 -21.59
N ALA A 118 2.86 -13.48 -21.18
CA ALA A 118 2.12 -13.16 -19.98
C ALA A 118 0.63 -13.50 -20.12
N GLU A 119 0.10 -14.28 -19.19
CA GLU A 119 -1.30 -14.71 -19.17
C GLU A 119 -2.06 -14.03 -18.02
N LEU A 120 -3.29 -13.57 -18.26
CA LEU A 120 -4.13 -12.97 -17.21
C LEU A 120 -4.66 -14.06 -16.27
N VAL A 121 -4.22 -14.03 -15.01
CA VAL A 121 -4.61 -15.02 -13.98
C VAL A 121 -5.97 -14.66 -13.36
N LYS A 122 -6.35 -13.38 -13.37
CA LYS A 122 -7.67 -12.93 -12.93
C LYS A 122 -8.12 -11.71 -13.73
N GLY A 123 -9.30 -11.82 -14.34
CA GLY A 123 -9.91 -10.74 -15.12
C GLY A 123 -10.20 -9.49 -14.29
N ARG A 124 -10.09 -8.33 -14.94
CA ARG A 124 -10.31 -6.98 -14.37
C ARG A 124 -11.60 -6.93 -13.54
N LYS A 125 -11.51 -6.91 -12.21
CA LYS A 125 -12.60 -6.39 -11.37
C LYS A 125 -12.43 -4.88 -11.27
N GLN A 126 -13.28 -4.13 -11.98
CA GLN A 126 -13.50 -2.72 -11.66
C GLN A 126 -14.01 -2.65 -10.22
N ILE A 127 -13.27 -1.98 -9.35
CA ILE A 127 -13.79 -1.56 -8.06
C ILE A 127 -14.82 -0.47 -8.39
N ARG A 128 -16.12 -0.79 -8.29
CA ARG A 128 -17.18 0.22 -8.42
C ARG A 128 -16.94 1.29 -7.35
N ARG A 129 -16.86 2.55 -7.77
CA ARG A 129 -16.92 3.72 -6.86
C ARG A 129 -18.21 3.60 -6.06
N ASN A 130 -18.11 3.45 -4.75
CA ASN A 130 -19.24 3.70 -3.87
C ASN A 130 -19.52 5.21 -3.95
N HIS A 131 -20.65 5.59 -4.53
CA HIS A 131 -21.22 6.92 -4.39
C HIS A 131 -21.77 7.05 -2.97
N ALA A 132 -20.91 7.52 -2.06
CA ALA A 132 -21.33 8.10 -0.79
C ALA A 132 -20.36 9.24 -0.46
N GLY A 133 -20.72 10.44 -0.92
CA GLY A 133 -20.65 11.67 -0.13
C GLY A 133 -19.31 12.22 0.39
N ASP A 134 -18.15 11.65 0.10
CA ASP A 134 -16.88 12.18 0.61
C ASP A 134 -15.96 12.68 -0.52
N VAL A 135 -15.88 14.00 -0.66
CA VAL A 135 -14.98 14.69 -1.58
C VAL A 135 -13.59 14.71 -0.96
N HIS A 136 -12.95 13.54 -0.94
CA HIS A 136 -11.50 13.46 -0.83
C HIS A 136 -10.96 13.08 -2.22
N PRO A 137 -10.06 13.86 -2.82
CA PRO A 137 -9.46 13.48 -4.07
C PRO A 137 -8.55 12.28 -3.80
N THR A 138 -9.05 11.05 -4.02
CA THR A 138 -8.22 9.85 -4.15
C THR A 138 -7.38 9.97 -5.42
N ILE A 139 -6.42 10.90 -5.42
CA ILE A 139 -5.29 10.93 -6.33
C ILE A 139 -4.32 9.89 -5.76
N GLY A 140 -4.34 8.68 -6.30
CA GLY A 140 -3.25 7.73 -6.03
C GLY A 140 -3.60 6.25 -6.01
N MET A 141 -4.87 5.85 -5.84
CA MET A 141 -5.21 4.42 -5.85
C MET A 141 -5.46 3.92 -7.28
N PRO A 142 -4.68 2.93 -7.77
CA PRO A 142 -4.88 2.36 -9.10
C PRO A 142 -6.23 1.63 -9.19
N THR A 143 -6.96 1.95 -10.26
CA THR A 143 -8.34 1.50 -10.49
C THR A 143 -8.42 0.10 -11.11
N THR A 144 -7.29 -0.59 -11.31
CA THR A 144 -7.23 -1.88 -12.02
C THR A 144 -6.14 -2.80 -11.47
N VAL A 145 -6.54 -3.79 -10.68
CA VAL A 145 -5.66 -4.91 -10.29
C VAL A 145 -5.72 -5.96 -11.40
N ALA A 146 -4.78 -5.92 -12.34
CA ALA A 146 -4.56 -7.01 -13.28
C ALA A 146 -3.43 -7.88 -12.73
N ARG A 147 -3.75 -9.14 -12.39
CA ARG A 147 -2.76 -10.17 -12.06
C ARG A 147 -2.43 -10.95 -13.33
N TYR A 148 -1.16 -11.17 -13.58
CA TYR A 148 -0.71 -11.94 -14.72
C TYR A 148 0.42 -12.89 -14.34
N SER A 149 0.39 -14.09 -14.94
CA SER A 149 1.42 -15.12 -14.82
C SER A 149 2.44 -14.87 -15.92
N ILE A 150 3.72 -14.84 -15.54
CA ILE A 150 4.86 -14.63 -16.43
C ILE A 150 5.92 -15.68 -16.17
N ARG A 151 6.79 -15.95 -17.14
CA ARG A 151 7.94 -16.84 -16.91
C ARG A 151 8.89 -16.20 -15.92
N GLU A 152 9.50 -17.00 -15.04
CA GLU A 152 10.49 -16.49 -14.08
C GLU A 152 11.66 -15.80 -14.80
N SER A 153 12.10 -16.35 -15.94
CA SER A 153 13.15 -15.77 -16.77
C SER A 153 12.82 -14.37 -17.31
N ASP A 154 11.53 -14.09 -17.51
CA ASP A 154 11.07 -12.78 -18.00
C ASP A 154 10.85 -11.78 -16.87
N PHE A 155 10.79 -12.23 -15.61
CA PHE A 155 10.54 -11.36 -14.46
C PHE A 155 11.61 -10.27 -14.32
N VAL A 156 12.89 -10.65 -14.44
CA VAL A 156 14.03 -9.71 -14.39
C VAL A 156 13.92 -8.67 -15.51
N LEU A 157 13.43 -9.05 -16.69
CA LEU A 157 13.23 -8.11 -17.80
C LEU A 157 12.09 -7.12 -17.51
N LEU A 158 11.04 -7.56 -16.82
CA LEU A 158 9.96 -6.67 -16.37
C LEU A 158 10.44 -5.69 -15.29
N GLU A 159 11.28 -6.12 -14.36
CA GLU A 159 11.87 -5.22 -13.36
C GLU A 159 12.78 -4.17 -14.01
N ASN A 160 13.64 -4.57 -14.94
CA ASN A 160 14.47 -3.64 -15.72
C ASN A 160 13.62 -2.65 -16.53
N PHE A 161 12.53 -3.14 -17.12
CA PHE A 161 11.59 -2.28 -17.81
C PHE A 161 10.87 -1.32 -16.86
N ALA A 162 10.51 -1.77 -15.65
CA ALA A 162 9.93 -0.91 -14.62
C ALA A 162 10.91 0.18 -14.16
N ASP A 163 12.18 -0.16 -13.98
CA ASP A 163 13.24 0.82 -13.67
C ASP A 163 13.33 1.90 -14.75
N ARG A 164 13.31 1.47 -16.01
CA ARG A 164 13.30 2.37 -17.18
C ARG A 164 12.06 3.27 -17.22
N LEU A 165 10.88 2.74 -16.91
CA LEU A 165 9.65 3.54 -16.77
C LEU A 165 9.76 4.56 -15.64
N GLY A 166 10.42 4.20 -14.53
CA GLY A 166 10.65 5.09 -13.40
C GLY A 166 11.45 6.34 -13.78
N ARG A 167 12.40 6.20 -14.70
CA ARG A 167 13.24 7.29 -15.26
C ARG A 167 12.54 8.13 -16.33
N ALA A 168 11.23 7.97 -16.51
CA ALA A 168 10.48 8.79 -17.46
C ALA A 168 10.60 10.29 -17.11
N PHE A 169 10.62 11.15 -18.14
CA PHE A 169 10.70 12.59 -17.97
C PHE A 169 9.76 13.29 -18.96
N LYS A 170 9.41 14.56 -18.68
CA LYS A 170 8.58 15.37 -19.57
C LYS A 170 9.47 16.13 -20.56
N ASP A 171 9.11 16.12 -21.85
CA ASP A 171 9.72 16.99 -22.85
C ASP A 171 9.26 18.46 -22.67
N SER A 172 9.89 19.38 -23.40
CA SER A 172 9.53 20.80 -23.40
C SER A 172 8.10 21.10 -23.89
N ARG A 173 7.41 20.10 -24.45
CA ARG A 173 6.02 20.15 -24.90
C ARG A 173 5.06 19.40 -23.95
N GLY A 174 5.55 18.99 -22.77
CA GLY A 174 4.77 18.29 -21.75
C GLY A 174 4.51 16.80 -22.03
N ARG A 175 5.10 16.21 -23.08
CA ARG A 175 4.96 14.79 -23.42
C ARG A 175 5.88 13.95 -22.55
N VAL A 176 5.38 12.83 -22.06
CA VAL A 176 6.17 11.92 -21.21
C VAL A 176 6.98 10.96 -22.08
N LEU A 177 8.29 11.13 -22.07
CA LEU A 177 9.27 10.27 -22.74
C LEU A 177 9.86 9.28 -21.74
N VAL A 178 10.25 8.11 -22.24
CA VAL A 178 10.94 7.08 -21.46
C VAL A 178 12.30 6.85 -22.11
N PRO A 179 13.42 6.95 -21.34
CA PRO A 179 14.77 6.70 -21.85
C PRO A 179 14.85 5.36 -22.58
N LEU A 180 15.64 5.26 -23.64
CA LEU A 180 15.80 4.00 -24.39
C LEU A 180 16.80 3.04 -23.73
N HIS A 181 17.69 3.56 -22.88
CA HIS A 181 18.74 2.84 -22.17
C HIS A 181 18.82 3.31 -20.72
#